data_AF-A0A9N9CIB2-F1
#
_entry.id   AF-A0A9N9CIB2-F1
#
_cell.length_a   1.000
_cell.length_b   1.000
_cell.length_c   1.000
_cell.angle_alpha   90.00
_cell.angle_beta   90.00
_cell.angle_gamma   90.00
#
_symmetry.space_group_name_H-M   'P 1'
#
loop_
_entity.id
_entity.type
_entity.pdbx_description
1 polymer ?
#
loop_
_entity_poly.entity_id
_entity_poly.type
_entity_poly.pdbx_seq_one_letter_code
_entity_poly.pdbx_strand_id
1 'polypeptide(L)'
;MSYQTFDATPGALNESALENSDEGNNPLFPFGKPVKWSNTRTQMVFIRKTYTLFTFQLLTVSIASLLFLRIEDWRLFVVRHLWLWGISLLSTFLLLVGLTYKSNDEFQPPIFLVLVYTFVDAYTIAGFIAVFKIEPLLDALILTTVGGIAIWIFTLQIKLKYRTRNSIKFAISMIIVAGVIMHPLLFPLLDGLIAVPIAISLTVFFILDSWYLMQTLSATECWAAAMQLHLDLVVPLKSLHHMCEISATD
;
A
#
# COMPACT_ATOMS: atom_id res chain seq x y z
N MET A 1 -44.74 31.00 -23.01
CA MET A 1 -43.28 31.14 -22.82
C MET A 1 -42.76 29.75 -22.43
N SER A 2 -42.12 29.04 -23.38
CA SER A 2 -41.27 27.84 -23.15
C SER A 2 -40.11 28.21 -22.21
N TYR A 3 -39.44 27.34 -21.45
CA TYR A 3 -38.68 26.10 -21.72
C TYR A 3 -38.51 25.34 -20.37
N GLN A 4 -38.15 24.06 -20.19
CA GLN A 4 -37.85 22.87 -21.00
C GLN A 4 -37.82 21.68 -20.01
N THR A 5 -38.34 20.53 -20.44
CA THR A 5 -38.13 19.19 -19.84
C THR A 5 -36.76 18.64 -20.22
N PHE A 6 -36.01 18.06 -19.28
CA PHE A 6 -34.87 17.16 -19.57
C PHE A 6 -34.96 15.90 -18.69
N ASP A 7 -35.63 14.91 -19.26
CA ASP A 7 -35.37 13.47 -19.25
C ASP A 7 -34.71 12.84 -18.00
N ALA A 8 -35.53 12.19 -17.16
CA ALA A 8 -35.08 11.22 -16.18
C ALA A 8 -34.91 9.86 -16.86
N THR A 9 -33.68 9.49 -17.18
CA THR A 9 -33.33 8.19 -17.75
C THR A 9 -33.80 7.06 -16.81
N PRO A 10 -34.58 6.07 -17.27
CA PRO A 10 -35.19 5.03 -16.42
C PRO A 10 -34.21 3.90 -16.04
N GLY A 11 -32.90 4.18 -15.97
CA GLY A 11 -31.85 3.18 -15.76
C GLY A 11 -31.35 3.05 -14.32
N ALA A 12 -31.44 4.10 -13.51
CA ALA A 12 -30.72 4.16 -12.23
C ALA A 12 -31.40 3.43 -11.06
N LEU A 13 -32.70 3.10 -11.17
CA LEU A 13 -33.45 2.41 -10.10
C LEU A 13 -33.55 0.88 -10.32
N ASN A 14 -33.05 0.36 -11.45
CA ASN A 14 -33.08 -1.07 -11.74
C ASN A 14 -31.69 -1.75 -11.65
N GLU A 15 -30.59 -0.98 -11.70
CA GLU A 15 -29.24 -1.52 -11.47
C GLU A 15 -29.01 -1.91 -10.01
N SER A 16 -29.53 -1.16 -9.05
CA SER A 16 -29.38 -1.45 -7.62
C SER A 16 -30.21 -2.66 -7.13
N ALA A 17 -31.24 -3.05 -7.88
CA ALA A 17 -32.09 -4.21 -7.58
C ALA A 17 -31.56 -5.52 -8.20
N LEU A 18 -30.74 -5.44 -9.26
CA LEU A 18 -30.13 -6.60 -9.91
C LEU A 18 -28.72 -6.90 -9.37
N GLU A 19 -28.06 -5.93 -8.74
CA GLU A 19 -26.75 -6.14 -8.08
C GLU A 19 -26.87 -6.85 -6.72
N ASN A 20 -28.05 -6.82 -6.08
CA ASN A 20 -28.30 -7.47 -4.78
C ASN A 20 -28.71 -8.96 -4.89
N SER A 21 -29.15 -9.44 -6.06
CA SER A 21 -29.68 -10.79 -6.22
C SER A 21 -28.61 -11.84 -6.55
N ASP A 22 -27.34 -11.45 -6.64
CA ASP A 22 -26.25 -12.28 -7.17
C ASP A 22 -25.04 -12.40 -6.22
N GLU A 23 -25.13 -11.79 -5.03
CA GLU A 23 -24.08 -11.79 -4.00
C GLU A 23 -24.08 -13.03 -3.09
N GLY A 24 -25.12 -13.89 -3.15
CA GLY A 24 -25.31 -14.95 -2.14
C GLY A 24 -25.11 -16.39 -2.59
N ASN A 25 -25.05 -16.73 -3.89
CA ASN A 25 -25.09 -18.17 -4.27
C ASN A 25 -24.55 -18.51 -5.66
N ASN A 26 -23.46 -17.87 -6.08
CA ASN A 26 -22.74 -18.28 -7.28
C ASN A 26 -21.62 -19.28 -6.89
N PRO A 27 -21.73 -20.58 -7.24
CA PRO A 27 -20.75 -21.61 -6.84
C PRO A 27 -19.35 -21.39 -7.42
N LEU A 28 -19.20 -20.44 -8.34
CA LEU A 28 -17.93 -20.05 -8.94
C LEU A 28 -17.12 -19.07 -8.06
N PHE A 29 -17.76 -18.33 -7.13
CA PHE A 29 -17.12 -17.32 -6.28
C PHE A 29 -17.66 -17.33 -4.84
N PRO A 30 -17.27 -18.31 -4.00
CA PRO A 30 -17.74 -18.41 -2.62
C PRO A 30 -17.33 -17.23 -1.72
N PHE A 31 -16.33 -16.42 -2.13
CA PHE A 31 -15.85 -15.25 -1.39
C PHE A 31 -16.11 -13.91 -2.10
N GLY A 32 -16.96 -13.89 -3.13
CA GLY A 32 -17.31 -12.70 -3.92
C GLY A 32 -16.53 -12.56 -5.23
N LYS A 33 -17.09 -11.76 -6.16
CA LYS A 33 -16.55 -11.59 -7.53
C LYS A 33 -15.26 -10.75 -7.51
N PRO A 34 -14.13 -11.24 -8.07
CA PRO A 34 -12.89 -10.47 -8.18
C PRO A 34 -13.06 -9.11 -8.84
N VAL A 35 -12.35 -8.11 -8.32
CA VAL A 35 -12.44 -6.70 -8.74
C VAL A 35 -12.22 -6.55 -10.26
N LYS A 36 -11.33 -7.34 -10.86
CA LYS A 36 -11.05 -7.35 -12.31
C LYS A 36 -12.30 -7.54 -13.19
N TRP A 37 -13.31 -8.27 -12.73
CA TRP A 37 -14.56 -8.51 -13.48
C TRP A 37 -15.69 -7.52 -13.12
N SER A 38 -15.46 -6.62 -12.16
CA SER A 38 -16.39 -5.56 -11.79
C SER A 38 -16.27 -4.33 -12.70
N ASN A 39 -17.27 -3.43 -12.64
CA ASN A 39 -17.27 -2.17 -13.37
C ASN A 39 -16.02 -1.33 -13.01
N THR A 40 -15.46 -0.59 -13.98
CA THR A 40 -14.25 0.22 -13.80
C THR A 40 -14.38 1.23 -12.64
N ARG A 41 -15.60 1.69 -12.34
CA ARG A 41 -15.87 2.54 -11.18
C ARG A 41 -15.54 1.83 -9.85
N THR A 42 -15.95 0.57 -9.71
CA THR A 42 -15.71 -0.24 -8.50
C THR A 42 -14.22 -0.53 -8.32
N GLN A 43 -13.52 -0.84 -9.41
CA GLN A 43 -12.07 -1.03 -9.42
C GLN A 43 -11.33 0.22 -8.89
N MET A 44 -11.66 1.41 -9.40
CA MET A 44 -11.00 2.63 -8.97
C MET A 44 -11.29 3.00 -7.51
N VAL A 45 -12.50 2.72 -7.00
CA VAL A 45 -12.84 2.95 -5.59
C VAL A 45 -12.03 2.05 -4.67
N PHE A 46 -11.87 0.78 -5.03
CA PHE A 46 -11.04 -0.18 -4.30
C PHE A 46 -9.59 0.29 -4.23
N ILE A 47 -8.95 0.54 -5.38
CA ILE A 47 -7.53 0.95 -5.44
C ILE A 47 -7.32 2.23 -4.64
N ARG A 48 -8.20 3.24 -4.77
CA ARG A 48 -8.08 4.50 -4.04
C ARG A 48 -8.10 4.28 -2.53
N LYS A 49 -9.02 3.47 -2.01
CA LYS A 49 -9.08 3.17 -0.57
C LYS A 49 -7.82 2.43 -0.12
N THR A 50 -7.36 1.44 -0.90
CA THR A 50 -6.17 0.64 -0.58
C THR A 50 -4.92 1.50 -0.51
N TYR A 51 -4.70 2.34 -1.53
CA TYR A 51 -3.56 3.25 -1.58
C TYR A 51 -3.63 4.33 -0.51
N THR A 52 -4.82 4.78 -0.10
CA THR A 52 -4.93 5.74 1.00
C THR A 52 -4.39 5.15 2.31
N LEU A 53 -4.76 3.89 2.61
CA LEU A 53 -4.30 3.21 3.82
C LEU A 53 -2.81 2.85 3.73
N PHE A 54 -2.36 2.40 2.57
CA PHE A 54 -0.94 2.07 2.32
C PHE A 54 -0.02 3.30 2.35
N THR A 55 -0.41 4.42 1.74
CA THR A 55 0.36 5.66 1.82
C THR A 55 0.43 6.19 3.25
N PHE A 56 -0.63 6.03 4.04
CA PHE A 56 -0.59 6.36 5.47
C PHE A 56 0.42 5.49 6.24
N GLN A 57 0.51 4.20 5.92
CA GLN A 57 1.51 3.29 6.51
C GLN A 57 2.93 3.74 6.18
N LEU A 58 3.23 3.94 4.89
CA LEU A 58 4.53 4.42 4.42
C LEU A 58 4.94 5.72 5.11
N LEU A 59 4.03 6.69 5.17
CA LEU A 59 4.27 7.98 5.82
C LEU A 59 4.56 7.82 7.31
N THR A 60 3.83 6.96 8.01
CA THR A 60 4.03 6.70 9.44
C THR A 60 5.42 6.10 9.70
N VAL A 61 5.81 5.08 8.92
CA VAL A 61 7.13 4.43 9.05
C VAL A 61 8.26 5.41 8.68
N SER A 62 8.07 6.22 7.64
CA SER A 62 9.04 7.23 7.21
C SER A 62 9.27 8.33 8.26
N ILE A 63 8.19 8.90 8.81
CA ILE A 63 8.28 9.92 9.85
C ILE A 63 8.91 9.34 11.13
N ALA A 64 8.48 8.16 11.56
CA ALA A 64 9.05 7.50 12.73
C ALA A 64 10.56 7.26 12.54
N SER A 65 10.97 6.74 11.38
CA SER A 65 12.38 6.47 11.08
C SER A 65 13.21 7.76 11.05
N LEU A 66 12.66 8.84 10.49
CA LEU A 66 13.31 10.15 10.48
C LEU A 66 13.49 10.71 11.90
N LEU A 67 12.46 10.63 12.75
CA LEU A 67 12.52 11.12 14.13
C LEU A 67 13.55 10.34 14.97
N PHE A 68 13.57 9.01 14.86
CA PHE A 68 14.50 8.16 15.60
C PHE A 68 15.96 8.35 15.17
N LEU A 69 16.21 8.66 13.89
CA LEU A 69 17.55 8.93 13.41
C LEU A 69 18.03 10.34 13.80
N ARG A 70 17.14 11.34 13.78
CA ARG A 70 17.47 12.74 14.06
C ARG A 70 17.57 13.07 15.54
N ILE A 71 16.80 12.40 16.40
CA ILE A 71 16.81 12.66 17.84
C ILE A 71 17.61 11.57 18.56
N GLU A 72 18.81 11.95 19.03
CA GLU A 72 19.76 11.01 19.62
C GLU A 72 19.26 10.35 20.91
N ASP A 73 18.45 11.06 21.70
CA ASP A 73 17.82 10.54 22.92
C ASP A 73 16.90 9.35 22.65
N TRP A 74 16.14 9.39 21.55
CA TRP A 74 15.21 8.32 21.17
C TRP A 74 15.98 7.08 20.71
N ARG A 75 17.08 7.28 19.98
CA ARG A 75 18.00 6.20 19.61
C ARG A 75 18.66 5.57 20.83
N LEU A 76 19.17 6.38 21.76
CA LEU A 76 19.79 5.92 23.00
C LEU A 76 18.82 5.10 23.84
N PHE A 77 17.54 5.48 23.86
CA PHE A 77 16.50 4.71 24.52
C PHE A 77 16.36 3.30 23.94
N VAL A 78 16.32 3.16 22.60
CA VAL A 78 16.22 1.85 21.92
C VAL A 78 17.45 1.00 22.16
N VAL A 79 18.65 1.58 22.05
CA VAL A 79 19.93 0.87 22.27
C VAL A 79 20.04 0.40 23.73
N ARG A 80 19.60 1.22 24.69
CA ARG A 80 19.61 0.86 26.12
C ARG A 80 18.58 -0.22 26.45
N HIS A 81 17.43 -0.19 25.79
CA HIS A 81 16.32 -1.11 26.02
C HIS A 81 16.05 -2.00 24.81
N LEU A 82 17.09 -2.68 24.31
CA LEU A 82 16.99 -3.66 23.21
C LEU A 82 15.91 -4.72 23.45
N TRP A 83 15.62 -5.05 24.71
CA TRP A 83 14.55 -5.98 25.06
C TRP A 83 13.15 -5.45 24.69
N LEU A 84 12.90 -4.14 24.84
CA LEU A 84 11.66 -3.51 24.40
C LEU A 84 11.52 -3.52 22.88
N TRP A 85 12.63 -3.34 22.16
CA TRP A 85 12.65 -3.48 20.70
C TRP A 85 12.34 -4.92 20.27
N GLY A 86 12.93 -5.92 20.93
CA GLY A 86 12.63 -7.33 20.68
C GLY A 86 11.16 -7.70 20.95
N ILE A 87 10.56 -7.15 22.01
CA ILE A 87 9.13 -7.30 22.31
C ILE A 87 8.27 -6.67 21.20
N SER A 88 8.66 -5.49 20.70
CA SER A 88 7.94 -4.85 19.59
C SER A 88 7.98 -5.70 18.32
N LEU A 89 9.13 -6.30 18.00
CA LEU A 89 9.27 -7.20 16.86
C LEU A 89 8.33 -8.41 17.00
N LEU A 90 8.31 -9.04 18.19
CA LEU A 90 7.41 -10.15 18.47
C LEU A 90 5.94 -9.72 18.37
N SER A 91 5.61 -8.54 18.91
CA SER A 91 4.27 -7.94 18.83
C SER A 91 3.84 -7.73 17.38
N THR A 92 4.70 -7.17 16.52
CA THR A 92 4.44 -7.02 15.08
C THR A 92 4.08 -8.37 14.44
N PHE A 93 4.83 -9.44 14.77
CA PHE A 93 4.55 -10.77 14.25
C PHE A 93 3.22 -11.35 14.76
N LEU A 94 2.91 -11.19 16.05
CA LEU A 94 1.61 -11.63 16.59
C LEU A 94 0.44 -10.86 15.99
N LEU A 95 0.56 -9.54 15.84
CA LEU A 95 -0.48 -8.73 15.19
C LEU A 95 -0.66 -9.13 13.73
N LEU A 96 0.43 -9.48 13.04
CA LEU A 96 0.36 -9.96 11.68
C LEU A 96 -0.44 -11.26 11.57
N VAL A 97 -0.09 -12.27 12.39
CA VAL A 97 -0.81 -13.55 12.44
C VAL A 97 -2.27 -13.34 12.84
N GLY A 98 -2.55 -12.45 13.80
CA GLY A 98 -3.91 -12.11 14.21
C GLY A 98 -4.74 -11.48 13.10
N LEU A 99 -4.14 -10.59 12.30
CA LEU A 99 -4.78 -9.97 11.14
C LEU A 99 -5.06 -10.99 10.02
N THR A 100 -4.12 -11.91 9.75
CA THR A 100 -4.32 -12.98 8.76
C THR A 100 -5.35 -14.00 9.22
N TYR A 101 -5.36 -14.38 10.50
CA TYR A 101 -6.37 -15.31 11.01
C TYR A 101 -7.77 -14.70 10.92
N LYS A 102 -7.91 -13.43 11.33
CA LYS A 102 -9.17 -12.71 11.28
C LYS A 102 -9.63 -12.35 9.85
N SER A 103 -8.76 -12.44 8.85
CA SER A 103 -9.17 -12.27 7.44
C SER A 103 -9.98 -13.45 6.92
N ASN A 104 -9.82 -14.64 7.51
CA ASN A 104 -10.53 -15.86 7.07
C ASN A 104 -11.93 -15.99 7.68
N ASP A 105 -12.23 -15.22 8.72
CA ASP A 105 -13.58 -15.10 9.28
C ASP A 105 -14.34 -13.99 8.53
N GLU A 106 -15.66 -14.14 8.38
CA GLU A 106 -16.57 -13.10 7.81
C GLU A 106 -16.48 -11.73 8.52
N PHE A 107 -15.76 -11.65 9.64
CA PHE A 107 -15.59 -10.45 10.42
C PHE A 107 -14.44 -9.58 9.91
N GLN A 108 -14.78 -8.61 9.05
CA GLN A 108 -13.86 -7.55 8.63
C GLN A 108 -13.17 -6.94 9.88
N PRO A 109 -11.83 -7.05 10.02
CA PRO A 109 -11.13 -6.45 11.13
C PRO A 109 -11.32 -4.92 11.09
N PRO A 110 -11.56 -4.30 12.25
CA PRO A 110 -11.69 -2.86 12.32
C PRO A 110 -10.40 -2.20 11.84
N ILE A 111 -10.54 -1.11 11.07
CA ILE A 111 -9.41 -0.29 10.56
C ILE A 111 -8.44 0.09 11.70
N PHE A 112 -8.95 0.23 12.92
CA PHE A 112 -8.15 0.45 14.13
C PHE A 112 -7.03 -0.58 14.34
N LEU A 113 -7.28 -1.87 14.10
CA LEU A 113 -6.27 -2.93 14.24
C LEU A 113 -5.12 -2.75 13.25
N VAL A 114 -5.42 -2.35 12.02
CA VAL A 114 -4.42 -2.05 10.99
C VAL A 114 -3.57 -0.85 11.39
N LEU A 115 -4.18 0.19 11.98
CA LEU A 115 -3.44 1.35 12.48
C LEU A 115 -2.52 0.98 13.64
N VAL A 116 -3.00 0.20 14.62
CA VAL A 116 -2.16 -0.26 15.74
C VAL A 116 -0.98 -1.08 15.22
N TYR A 117 -1.21 -2.00 14.28
CA TYR A 117 -0.15 -2.73 13.60
C TYR A 117 0.87 -1.80 12.96
N THR A 118 0.40 -0.79 12.22
CA THR A 118 1.25 0.21 11.56
C THR A 118 2.14 0.96 12.55
N PHE A 119 1.62 1.38 13.71
CA PHE A 119 2.42 2.09 14.72
C PHE A 119 3.48 1.20 15.36
N VAL A 120 3.13 -0.04 15.69
CA VAL A 120 4.07 -1.01 16.28
C VAL A 120 5.15 -1.38 15.26
N ASP A 121 4.77 -1.60 14.01
CA ASP A 121 5.70 -1.88 12.91
C ASP A 121 6.62 -0.69 12.61
N ALA A 122 6.07 0.53 12.58
CA ALA A 122 6.86 1.75 12.41
C ALA A 122 7.92 1.91 13.52
N TYR A 123 7.58 1.60 14.78
CA TYR A 123 8.57 1.59 15.86
C TYR A 123 9.65 0.53 15.66
N THR A 124 9.27 -0.69 15.23
CA THR A 124 10.21 -1.78 14.98
C THR A 124 11.20 -1.43 13.86
N ILE A 125 10.71 -0.94 12.71
CA ILE A 125 11.53 -0.55 11.56
C ILE A 125 12.39 0.69 11.88
N ALA A 126 11.81 1.72 12.50
CA ALA A 126 12.54 2.92 12.89
C ALA A 126 13.67 2.59 13.89
N GLY A 127 13.38 1.73 14.88
CA GLY A 127 14.37 1.23 15.83
C GLY A 127 15.50 0.47 15.13
N PHE A 128 15.18 -0.38 14.15
CA PHE A 128 16.18 -1.09 13.36
C PHE A 128 17.11 -0.12 12.61
N ILE A 129 16.55 0.81 11.84
CA ILE A 129 17.33 1.80 11.07
C ILE A 129 18.22 2.63 12.00
N ALA A 130 17.68 3.06 13.15
CA ALA A 130 18.39 3.89 14.10
C ALA A 130 19.53 3.16 14.82
N VAL A 131 19.35 1.88 15.19
CA VAL A 131 20.39 1.07 15.85
C VAL A 131 21.55 0.77 14.89
N PHE A 132 21.23 0.40 13.63
CA PHE A 132 22.24 0.07 12.62
C PHE A 132 22.81 1.29 11.87
N LYS A 133 22.25 2.48 12.09
CA LYS A 133 22.65 3.75 11.44
C LYS A 133 22.72 3.64 9.90
N ILE A 134 21.71 2.99 9.31
CA ILE A 134 21.66 2.77 7.86
C ILE A 134 20.97 3.97 7.20
N GLU A 135 21.70 5.06 6.99
CA GLU A 135 21.20 6.27 6.31
C GLU A 135 20.60 5.98 4.92
N PRO A 136 21.27 5.25 3.99
CA PRO A 136 20.71 5.03 2.65
C PRO A 136 19.37 4.25 2.65
N LEU A 137 19.05 3.53 3.74
CA LEU A 137 17.77 2.86 3.89
C LEU A 137 16.65 3.84 4.27
N LEU A 138 16.94 4.84 5.10
CA LEU A 138 16.00 5.92 5.41
C LEU A 138 15.68 6.72 4.14
N ASP A 139 16.70 7.01 3.34
CA ASP A 139 16.57 7.76 2.09
C ASP A 139 15.68 7.02 1.09
N ALA A 140 15.92 5.72 0.92
CA ALA A 140 15.12 4.85 0.08
C ALA A 140 13.67 4.79 0.56
N LEU A 141 13.43 4.76 1.87
CA LEU A 141 12.09 4.76 2.47
C LEU A 141 11.34 6.07 2.20
N ILE A 142 12.00 7.22 2.38
CA ILE A 142 11.41 8.53 2.09
C ILE A 142 11.07 8.63 0.60
N LEU A 143 11.99 8.21 -0.27
CA LEU A 143 11.80 8.29 -1.70
C LEU A 143 10.69 7.34 -2.20
N THR A 144 10.61 6.15 -1.61
CA THR A 144 9.51 5.19 -1.83
C THR A 144 8.17 5.75 -1.35
N THR A 145 8.16 6.49 -0.23
CA THR A 145 6.95 7.18 0.27
C THR A 145 6.46 8.23 -0.74
N VAL A 146 7.38 9.02 -1.32
CA VAL A 146 7.05 9.96 -2.39
C VAL A 146 6.50 9.24 -3.62
N GLY A 147 7.09 8.10 -4.01
CA GLY A 147 6.57 7.24 -5.07
C GLY A 147 5.14 6.74 -4.79
N GLY A 148 4.88 6.29 -3.56
CA GLY A 148 3.54 5.88 -3.10
C GLY A 148 2.53 7.01 -3.16
N ILE A 149 2.89 8.22 -2.71
CA ILE A 149 2.04 9.42 -2.80
C ILE A 149 1.77 9.78 -4.27
N ALA A 150 2.77 9.71 -5.14
CA ALA A 150 2.59 9.99 -6.56
C ALA A 150 1.59 9.02 -7.20
N ILE A 151 1.65 7.73 -6.89
CA ILE A 151 0.69 6.73 -7.38
C ILE A 151 -0.70 6.97 -6.76
N TRP A 152 -0.78 7.31 -5.48
CA TRP A 152 -2.04 7.66 -4.82
C TRP A 152 -2.71 8.85 -5.51
N ILE A 153 -1.98 9.94 -5.76
CA ILE A 153 -2.47 11.12 -6.50
C ILE A 153 -2.89 10.73 -7.92
N PHE A 154 -2.11 9.89 -8.61
CA PHE A 154 -2.46 9.38 -9.93
C PHE A 154 -3.78 8.61 -9.91
N THR A 155 -4.02 7.82 -8.85
CA THR A 155 -5.27 7.05 -8.64
C THR A 155 -6.47 7.95 -8.33
N LEU A 156 -6.26 9.13 -7.75
CA LEU A 156 -7.33 10.11 -7.52
C LEU A 156 -7.85 10.75 -8.83
N GLN A 157 -7.09 10.66 -9.92
CA GLN A 157 -7.49 11.25 -11.21
C GLN A 157 -8.50 10.35 -11.94
N ILE A 158 -9.79 10.59 -11.68
CA ILE A 158 -10.94 9.82 -12.20
C ILE A 158 -10.98 9.72 -13.74
N LYS A 159 -10.32 10.64 -14.46
CA LYS A 159 -10.32 10.69 -15.94
C LYS A 159 -9.33 9.72 -16.60
N LEU A 160 -8.34 9.20 -15.87
CA LEU A 160 -7.34 8.29 -16.42
C LEU A 160 -7.75 6.84 -16.14
N LYS A 161 -8.18 6.13 -17.19
CA LYS A 161 -8.31 4.66 -17.13
C LYS A 161 -6.98 4.10 -16.65
N TYR A 162 -6.98 3.36 -15.55
CA TYR A 162 -5.76 2.80 -14.96
C TYR A 162 -5.01 1.97 -16.00
N ARG A 163 -3.91 2.53 -16.51
CA ARG A 163 -3.01 1.85 -17.43
C ARG A 163 -1.69 1.69 -16.70
N THR A 164 -1.38 0.46 -16.31
CA THR A 164 -0.16 0.08 -15.58
C THR A 164 1.08 0.76 -16.15
N ARG A 165 1.27 0.70 -17.48
CA ARG A 165 2.40 1.33 -18.18
C ARG A 165 2.51 2.85 -17.97
N ASN A 166 1.40 3.57 -17.87
CA ASN A 166 1.42 5.03 -17.70
C ASN A 166 1.69 5.40 -16.24
N SER A 167 1.12 4.63 -15.29
CA SER A 167 1.37 4.80 -13.85
C SER A 167 2.85 4.62 -13.50
N ILE A 168 3.50 3.60 -14.09
CA ILE A 168 4.94 3.33 -13.88
C ILE A 168 5.80 4.52 -14.30
N LYS A 169 5.58 5.03 -15.52
CA LYS A 169 6.36 6.17 -16.04
C LYS A 169 6.19 7.43 -15.17
N PHE A 170 4.96 7.69 -14.71
CA PHE A 170 4.67 8.82 -13.84
C PHE A 170 5.35 8.68 -12.47
N ALA A 171 5.25 7.51 -11.84
CA ALA A 171 5.84 7.26 -10.53
C ALA A 171 7.37 7.32 -10.56
N ILE A 172 8.02 6.69 -11.55
CA ILE A 172 9.48 6.73 -11.71
C ILE A 172 9.95 8.18 -11.97
N SER A 173 9.24 8.93 -12.82
CA SER A 173 9.57 10.35 -13.07
C SER A 173 9.52 11.17 -11.78
N MET A 174 8.47 10.99 -10.97
CA MET A 174 8.33 11.68 -9.69
C MET A 174 9.44 11.31 -8.70
N ILE A 175 9.86 10.04 -8.66
CA ILE A 175 10.98 9.59 -7.83
C ILE A 175 12.30 10.22 -8.25
N ILE A 176 12.58 10.28 -9.56
CA ILE A 176 13.80 10.92 -10.06
C ILE A 176 13.81 12.41 -9.71
N VAL A 177 12.68 13.11 -9.95
CA VAL A 177 12.55 14.53 -9.60
C VAL A 177 12.69 14.76 -8.10
N ALA A 178 12.04 13.94 -7.28
CA ALA A 178 12.12 14.02 -5.83
C ALA A 178 13.54 13.73 -5.31
N GLY A 179 14.23 12.75 -5.89
CA GLY A 179 15.63 12.45 -5.56
C GLY A 179 16.55 13.64 -5.83
N VAL A 180 16.39 14.30 -6.98
CA VAL A 180 17.17 15.50 -7.33
C VAL A 180 16.87 16.68 -6.41
N ILE A 181 15.59 16.90 -6.06
CA ILE A 181 15.17 17.99 -5.17
C ILE A 181 15.61 17.74 -3.72
N MET A 182 15.52 16.51 -3.23
CA MET A 182 15.88 16.14 -1.86
C MET A 182 17.38 16.00 -1.65
N HIS A 183 18.15 15.76 -2.71
CA HIS A 183 19.60 15.63 -2.67
C HIS A 183 20.32 16.76 -1.89
N PRO A 184 20.10 18.06 -2.17
CA PRO A 184 20.75 19.12 -1.40
C PRO A 184 20.16 19.34 0.01
N LEU A 185 18.97 18.81 0.29
CA LEU A 185 18.19 19.15 1.48
C LEU A 185 18.28 18.10 2.58
N LEU A 186 18.46 16.83 2.20
CA LEU A 186 18.21 15.69 3.08
C LEU A 186 19.46 14.80 3.30
N PHE A 187 20.25 14.45 2.26
CA PHE A 187 21.30 13.40 2.35
C PHE A 187 22.52 13.59 1.42
N PRO A 188 23.69 12.98 1.72
CA PRO A 188 24.87 12.98 0.85
C PRO A 188 24.64 12.31 -0.53
N LEU A 189 25.38 12.75 -1.56
CA LEU A 189 25.35 12.18 -2.93
C LEU A 189 25.47 10.65 -2.97
N LEU A 190 26.31 10.08 -2.10
CA LEU A 190 26.63 8.65 -2.10
C LEU A 190 25.46 7.80 -1.60
N ASP A 191 24.76 8.24 -0.57
CA ASP A 191 23.61 7.52 -0.02
C ASP A 191 22.42 7.58 -0.98
N GLY A 192 22.22 8.73 -1.62
CA GLY A 192 21.23 8.90 -2.69
C GLY A 192 21.45 7.97 -3.89
N LEU A 193 22.71 7.70 -4.27
CA LEU A 193 23.02 6.80 -5.39
C LEU A 193 22.59 5.35 -5.13
N ILE A 194 22.61 4.92 -3.87
CA ILE A 194 22.16 3.58 -3.45
C ILE A 194 20.63 3.59 -3.22
N ALA A 195 20.09 4.67 -2.67
CA ALA A 195 18.68 4.79 -2.33
C ALA A 195 17.75 4.87 -3.55
N VAL A 196 18.14 5.61 -4.59
CA VAL A 196 17.34 5.79 -5.82
C VAL A 196 17.00 4.46 -6.51
N PRO A 197 17.96 3.56 -6.82
CA PRO A 197 17.62 2.30 -7.49
C PRO A 197 16.76 1.38 -6.61
N ILE A 198 16.94 1.40 -5.28
CA ILE A 198 16.09 0.66 -4.34
C ILE A 198 14.65 1.19 -4.40
N ALA A 199 14.47 2.50 -4.32
CA ALA A 199 13.15 3.13 -4.38
C ALA A 199 12.44 2.92 -5.72
N ILE A 200 13.18 3.01 -6.84
CA ILE A 200 12.64 2.70 -8.18
C ILE A 200 12.17 1.25 -8.23
N SER A 201 13.00 0.32 -7.75
CA SER A 201 12.66 -1.11 -7.73
C SER A 201 11.40 -1.37 -6.91
N LEU A 202 11.34 -0.86 -5.67
CA LEU A 202 10.17 -0.98 -4.78
C LEU A 202 8.90 -0.41 -5.43
N THR A 203 9.01 0.71 -6.12
CA THR A 203 7.87 1.34 -6.78
C THR A 203 7.35 0.52 -7.96
N VAL A 204 8.23 -0.12 -8.72
CA VAL A 204 7.82 -1.06 -9.77
C VAL A 204 7.11 -2.25 -9.16
N PHE A 205 7.63 -2.82 -8.06
CA PHE A 205 6.96 -3.90 -7.32
C PHE A 205 5.55 -3.50 -6.87
N PHE A 206 5.36 -2.33 -6.24
CA PHE A 206 4.02 -1.89 -5.82
C PHE A 206 2.99 -1.84 -6.94
N ILE A 207 3.41 -1.45 -8.15
CA ILE A 207 2.52 -1.38 -9.29
C ILE A 207 2.17 -2.78 -9.80
N LEU A 208 3.12 -3.72 -9.77
CA LEU A 208 2.88 -5.14 -10.09
C LEU A 208 1.96 -5.78 -9.05
N ASP A 209 2.22 -5.57 -7.77
CA ASP A 209 1.40 -6.09 -6.67
C ASP A 209 -0.03 -5.54 -6.75
N SER A 210 -0.18 -4.25 -7.07
CA SER A 210 -1.50 -3.65 -7.28
C SER A 210 -2.24 -4.28 -8.47
N TRP A 211 -1.53 -4.60 -9.55
CA TRP A 211 -2.13 -5.30 -10.69
C TRP A 211 -2.58 -6.70 -10.31
N TYR A 212 -1.79 -7.41 -9.49
CA TYR A 212 -2.11 -8.73 -8.98
C TYR A 212 -3.31 -8.72 -8.01
N LEU A 213 -3.31 -7.81 -7.04
CA LEU A 213 -4.38 -7.66 -6.03
C LEU A 213 -5.75 -7.38 -6.65
N MET A 214 -5.79 -6.65 -7.76
CA MET A 214 -7.05 -6.42 -8.50
C MET A 214 -7.65 -7.71 -9.09
N GLN A 215 -6.87 -8.78 -9.26
CA GLN A 215 -7.33 -10.04 -9.85
C GLN A 215 -7.77 -11.05 -8.79
N THR A 216 -7.26 -10.93 -7.58
CA THR A 216 -7.43 -11.94 -6.53
C THR A 216 -8.41 -11.52 -5.44
N LEU A 217 -8.51 -10.23 -5.13
CA LEU A 217 -9.33 -9.76 -4.01
C LEU A 217 -10.67 -9.18 -4.47
N SER A 218 -11.66 -9.30 -3.58
CA SER A 218 -12.97 -8.66 -3.72
C SER A 218 -12.92 -7.19 -3.30
N ALA A 219 -13.84 -6.37 -3.81
CA ALA A 219 -13.88 -4.92 -3.53
C ALA A 219 -14.10 -4.59 -2.04
N THR A 220 -14.65 -5.55 -1.30
CA THR A 220 -14.94 -5.46 0.13
C THR A 220 -13.69 -5.64 1.02
N GLU A 221 -12.60 -6.20 0.49
CA GLU A 221 -11.39 -6.59 1.23
C GLU A 221 -10.21 -5.62 1.04
N CYS A 222 -10.52 -4.32 0.93
CA CYS A 222 -9.54 -3.27 0.68
C CYS A 222 -8.45 -3.16 1.78
N TRP A 223 -8.79 -3.45 3.03
CA TRP A 223 -7.85 -3.42 4.15
C TRP A 223 -6.84 -4.57 4.07
N ALA A 224 -7.26 -5.76 3.62
CA ALA A 224 -6.39 -6.92 3.44
C ALA A 224 -5.41 -6.67 2.29
N ALA A 225 -5.89 -6.04 1.21
CA ALA A 225 -5.05 -5.60 0.11
C ALA A 225 -3.96 -4.62 0.56
N ALA A 226 -4.29 -3.66 1.43
CA ALA A 226 -3.32 -2.72 1.96
C ALA A 226 -2.27 -3.40 2.85
N MET A 227 -2.68 -4.40 3.64
CA MET A 227 -1.76 -5.17 4.46
C MET A 227 -0.85 -6.08 3.65
N GLN A 228 -1.35 -6.67 2.57
CA GLN A 228 -0.50 -7.41 1.63
C GLN A 228 0.54 -6.47 1.00
N LEU A 229 0.15 -5.28 0.55
CA LEU A 229 1.10 -4.29 0.01
C LEU A 229 2.14 -3.85 1.05
N HIS A 230 1.75 -3.70 2.32
CA HIS A 230 2.69 -3.39 3.40
C HIS A 230 3.69 -4.53 3.65
N LEU A 231 3.22 -5.77 3.60
CA LEU A 231 4.10 -6.93 3.71
C LEU A 231 5.06 -7.04 2.52
N ASP A 232 4.58 -6.77 1.32
CA ASP A 232 5.40 -6.80 0.11
C ASP A 232 6.43 -5.64 0.10
N LEU A 233 6.14 -4.51 0.77
CA LEU A 233 7.15 -3.48 1.08
C LEU A 233 8.30 -4.03 1.94
N VAL A 234 7.97 -4.79 3.00
CA VAL A 234 8.99 -5.32 3.94
C VAL A 234 9.72 -6.52 3.34
N VAL A 235 9.02 -7.39 2.61
CA VAL A 235 9.54 -8.61 2.00
C VAL A 235 9.06 -8.72 0.54
N PRO A 236 9.70 -8.00 -0.41
CA PRO A 236 9.30 -8.00 -1.83
C PRO A 236 9.36 -9.38 -2.50
N LEU A 237 10.20 -10.28 -1.98
CA LEU A 237 10.42 -11.62 -2.54
C LEU A 237 9.16 -12.51 -2.48
N LYS A 238 8.28 -12.29 -1.51
CA LYS A 238 7.05 -13.08 -1.33
C LYS A 238 6.13 -12.94 -2.54
N SER A 239 5.91 -11.71 -3.00
CA SER A 239 5.12 -11.44 -4.19
C SER A 239 5.74 -12.03 -5.46
N LEU A 240 7.07 -11.94 -5.62
CA LEU A 240 7.78 -12.50 -6.78
C LEU A 240 7.57 -14.02 -6.93
N HIS A 241 7.66 -14.78 -5.83
CA HIS A 241 7.44 -16.22 -5.85
C HIS A 241 6.01 -16.55 -6.33
N HIS A 242 5.03 -15.83 -5.82
CA HIS A 242 3.63 -16.06 -6.16
C HIS A 242 3.31 -15.69 -7.62
N MET A 243 3.99 -14.67 -8.17
CA MET A 243 3.92 -14.35 -9.59
C MET A 243 4.57 -15.43 -10.48
N CYS A 244 5.71 -15.97 -10.06
CA CYS A 244 6.38 -17.06 -10.79
C CYS A 244 5.53 -18.34 -10.83
N GLU A 245 4.85 -18.67 -9.74
CA GLU A 245 3.98 -19.85 -9.67
C GLU A 245 2.79 -19.74 -10.64
N ILE A 246 2.14 -18.58 -10.71
CA ILE A 246 1.01 -18.34 -11.63
C ILE A 246 1.47 -18.34 -13.09
N SER A 247 2.63 -17.75 -13.38
CA SER A 247 3.20 -17.77 -14.74
C SER A 247 3.69 -19.16 -15.15
N ALA A 248 3.91 -20.08 -14.21
CA ALA A 248 4.29 -21.46 -14.50
C ALA A 248 3.07 -22.37 -14.78
N THR A 249 1.87 -21.89 -14.45
CA THR A 249 0.60 -22.61 -14.69
C THR A 249 -0.13 -22.20 -15.98
N ASP A 250 0.32 -21.13 -16.65
CA ASP A 250 -0.14 -20.69 -17.98
C ASP A 250 0.81 -21.19 -19.09
#